data_AF-A0A1H8J0H0-F1
#
_entry.id   AF-A0A1H8J0H0-F1
#
_cell.length_a   1.000
_cell.length_b   1.000
_cell.length_c   1.000
_cell.angle_alpha   90.00
_cell.angle_beta   90.00
_cell.angle_gamma   90.00
#
_symmetry.space_group_name_H-M   'P 1'
#
loop_
_entity.id
_entity.type
_entity.pdbx_description
1 polymer ?
#
loop_
_entity_poly.entity_id
_entity_poly.type
_entity_poly.pdbx_seq_one_letter_code
_entity_poly.pdbx_strand_id
1 'polypeptide(L)'
;MMNRKGTSGVDGETTTQFEANLKERTEDLWLRLRQNRYQAPPLRRVDIPKGNGKTRPLGIPTVEDRLVQRAVARTVEAIYEQDFLGLSYGFRPGRNPHMTLKALRTCIVTKKVRHVFEADIRGYFNHINHEWLMKMVKQRISAPVVLHLIGKWLRAGVMQHGVVTRNEEGTPQGGPISPLLANIYLHNVLDLWFKKRCKKYFQGEAYLIRFADDYVACFKYKRDAENFQTLLNERMKKFNLELVEEKTRLMIFGRFARERKAEFGEKPDTFDFLGFKHVCGVGQKGEFALIRIPSVKSCRKFTERVGTWLKAHRHWKRRDQQK
;
A
#
# COMPACT_ATOMS: atom_id res chain seq x y z
N MET A 1 -11.39 -3.87 -18.44
CA MET A 1 -11.88 -2.58 -18.96
C MET A 1 -11.24 -1.41 -18.24
N MET A 2 -10.97 -0.31 -18.94
CA MET A 2 -10.49 0.94 -18.35
C MET A 2 -11.63 1.67 -17.63
N ASN A 3 -11.31 2.47 -16.61
CA ASN A 3 -12.35 3.24 -15.90
C ASN A 3 -12.78 4.42 -16.77
N ARG A 4 -14.00 4.33 -17.33
CA ARG A 4 -14.55 5.36 -18.23
C ARG A 4 -14.70 6.74 -17.58
N LYS A 5 -14.73 6.83 -16.25
CA LYS A 5 -14.80 8.09 -15.48
C LYS A 5 -13.42 8.60 -15.03
N GLY A 6 -12.33 7.98 -15.48
CA GLY A 6 -10.98 8.42 -15.12
C GLY A 6 -10.65 9.76 -15.75
N THR A 7 -10.10 10.69 -14.97
CA THR A 7 -9.63 11.99 -15.47
C THR A 7 -8.55 11.79 -16.53
N SER A 8 -8.48 12.70 -17.50
CA SER A 8 -7.51 12.71 -18.59
C SER A 8 -6.08 12.98 -18.10
N GLY A 9 -5.11 12.55 -18.91
CA GLY A 9 -3.69 12.80 -18.66
C GLY A 9 -3.28 14.22 -19.05
N VAL A 10 -2.01 14.38 -19.39
CA VAL A 10 -1.44 15.66 -19.87
C VAL A 10 -1.95 16.08 -21.24
N ASP A 11 -2.37 15.12 -22.04
CA ASP A 11 -2.93 15.26 -23.39
C ASP A 11 -4.39 15.72 -23.39
N GLY A 12 -5.06 15.74 -22.23
CA GLY A 12 -6.47 16.11 -22.11
C GLY A 12 -7.45 15.07 -22.65
N GLU A 13 -6.97 13.99 -23.27
CA GLU A 13 -7.80 12.97 -23.91
C GLU A 13 -8.54 12.12 -22.87
N THR A 14 -9.85 12.00 -23.05
CA THR A 14 -10.73 11.18 -22.21
C THR A 14 -10.76 9.73 -22.68
N THR A 15 -11.18 8.82 -21.80
CA THR A 15 -11.32 7.40 -22.15
C THR A 15 -12.32 7.19 -23.30
N THR A 16 -13.40 7.97 -23.34
CA THR A 16 -14.40 7.91 -24.42
C THR A 16 -13.82 8.34 -25.77
N GLN A 17 -13.02 9.40 -25.80
CA GLN A 17 -12.35 9.86 -27.01
C GLN A 17 -11.33 8.83 -27.51
N PHE A 18 -10.55 8.24 -26.61
CA PHE A 18 -9.61 7.18 -26.96
C PHE A 18 -10.33 5.92 -27.50
N GLU A 19 -11.49 5.56 -26.93
CA GLU A 19 -12.28 4.39 -27.35
C GLU A 19 -12.92 4.55 -28.74
N ALA A 20 -13.07 5.78 -29.27
CA ALA A 20 -13.72 6.03 -30.55
C ALA A 20 -13.03 5.33 -31.74
N ASN A 21 -11.69 5.35 -31.79
CA ASN A 21 -10.88 4.70 -32.83
C ASN A 21 -9.95 3.63 -32.22
N LEU A 22 -10.50 2.81 -31.31
CA LEU A 22 -9.70 1.92 -30.47
C LEU A 22 -8.82 0.95 -31.26
N LYS A 23 -9.33 0.40 -32.38
CA LYS A 23 -8.60 -0.61 -33.18
C LYS A 23 -7.34 -0.02 -33.79
N GLU A 24 -7.46 1.04 -34.57
CA GLU A 24 -6.34 1.73 -35.23
C GLU A 24 -5.31 2.22 -34.21
N ARG A 25 -5.76 2.82 -33.11
CA ARG A 25 -4.87 3.30 -32.03
C ARG A 25 -4.10 2.17 -31.36
N THR A 26 -4.74 1.02 -31.15
CA THR A 26 -4.07 -0.13 -30.54
C THR A 26 -3.06 -0.76 -31.50
N GLU A 27 -3.37 -0.80 -32.80
CA GLU A 27 -2.45 -1.28 -33.84
C GLU A 27 -1.22 -0.36 -33.97
N ASP A 28 -1.42 0.97 -34.01
CA ASP A 28 -0.32 1.95 -34.01
C ASP A 28 0.54 1.85 -32.73
N LEU A 29 -0.11 1.80 -31.57
CA LEU A 29 0.59 1.64 -30.28
C LEU A 29 1.43 0.36 -30.25
N TRP A 30 0.87 -0.75 -30.74
CA TRP A 30 1.59 -2.01 -30.83
C TRP A 30 2.81 -1.91 -31.76
N LEU A 31 2.67 -1.26 -32.93
CA LEU A 31 3.80 -1.00 -33.83
C LEU A 31 4.89 -0.16 -33.15
N ARG A 32 4.51 0.92 -32.48
CA ARG A 32 5.45 1.78 -31.73
C ARG A 32 6.16 1.03 -30.59
N LEU A 33 5.46 0.16 -29.88
CA LEU A 33 6.04 -0.68 -28.84
C LEU A 33 7.03 -1.69 -29.43
N ARG A 34 6.65 -2.38 -30.51
CA ARG A 34 7.50 -3.37 -31.21
C ARG A 34 8.78 -2.76 -31.78
N GLN A 35 8.69 -1.53 -32.29
CA GLN A 35 9.83 -0.80 -32.86
C GLN A 35 10.60 0.03 -31.82
N ASN A 36 10.27 -0.10 -30.53
CA ASN A 36 10.86 0.67 -29.42
C ASN A 36 10.74 2.21 -29.58
N ARG A 37 9.77 2.69 -30.37
CA ARG A 37 9.48 4.11 -30.59
C ARG A 37 8.52 4.72 -29.57
N TYR A 38 7.86 3.89 -28.76
CA TYR A 38 7.00 4.36 -27.68
C TYR A 38 7.79 5.20 -26.66
N GLN A 39 7.27 6.37 -26.31
CA GLN A 39 7.79 7.26 -25.27
C GLN A 39 6.73 7.47 -24.21
N ALA A 40 7.12 7.36 -22.94
CA ALA A 40 6.20 7.62 -21.84
C ALA A 40 6.02 9.14 -21.67
N PRO A 41 4.83 9.70 -21.87
CA PRO A 41 4.55 11.10 -21.62
C PRO A 41 4.64 11.42 -20.12
N PRO A 42 4.94 12.68 -19.74
CA PRO A 42 4.92 13.09 -18.35
C PRO A 42 3.53 12.92 -17.74
N LEU A 43 3.47 12.62 -16.45
CA LEU A 43 2.20 12.50 -15.74
C LEU A 43 1.61 13.87 -15.41
N ARG A 44 0.29 14.01 -15.44
CA ARG A 44 -0.36 15.27 -15.04
C ARG A 44 -0.48 15.34 -13.52
N ARG A 45 0.03 16.41 -12.89
CA ARG A 45 -0.11 16.63 -11.45
C ARG A 45 -1.54 16.98 -11.07
N VAL A 46 -2.07 16.29 -10.06
CA VAL A 46 -3.34 16.64 -9.40
C VAL A 46 -3.18 16.50 -7.90
N ASP A 47 -3.53 17.54 -7.16
CA ASP A 47 -3.51 17.53 -5.70
C ASP A 47 -4.86 17.08 -5.15
N ILE A 48 -4.87 15.92 -4.48
CA ILE A 48 -6.06 15.44 -3.79
C ILE A 48 -6.02 15.90 -2.33
N PRO A 49 -7.08 16.50 -1.78
CA PRO A 49 -7.16 16.84 -0.38
C PRO A 49 -6.91 15.62 0.51
N LYS A 50 -5.93 15.71 1.41
CA LYS A 50 -5.76 14.81 2.55
C LYS A 50 -6.47 15.48 3.74
N GLY A 51 -7.00 14.68 4.67
CA GLY A 51 -7.52 15.23 5.93
C GLY A 51 -6.45 16.09 6.64
N ASN A 52 -6.88 17.10 7.39
CA ASN A 52 -6.05 18.09 8.10
C ASN A 52 -5.31 19.09 7.18
N GLY A 53 -5.92 19.52 6.07
CA GLY A 53 -5.42 20.62 5.23
C GLY A 53 -4.18 20.31 4.37
N LYS A 54 -3.61 19.11 4.49
CA LYS A 54 -2.51 18.64 3.63
C LYS A 54 -3.07 18.14 2.29
N THR A 55 -2.28 18.12 1.23
CA THR A 55 -2.64 17.48 -0.05
C THR A 55 -1.82 16.22 -0.28
N ARG A 56 -2.38 15.28 -1.06
CA ARG A 56 -1.69 14.12 -1.61
C ARG A 56 -1.55 14.35 -3.10
N PRO A 57 -0.33 14.59 -3.59
CA PRO A 57 -0.12 14.70 -5.01
C PRO A 57 -0.29 13.36 -5.72
N LEU A 58 -1.01 13.37 -6.84
CA LEU A 58 -1.09 12.26 -7.78
C LEU A 58 -0.54 12.68 -9.14
N GLY A 59 0.03 11.70 -9.85
CA GLY A 59 0.35 11.78 -11.25
C GLY A 59 -0.64 10.95 -12.05
N ILE A 60 -1.39 11.60 -12.93
CA ILE A 60 -2.37 10.94 -13.80
C ILE A 60 -1.72 10.68 -15.17
N PRO A 61 -1.50 9.41 -15.57
CA PRO A 61 -1.01 9.09 -16.90
C PRO A 61 -2.09 9.33 -17.97
N THR A 62 -1.67 9.41 -19.23
CA THR A 62 -2.56 9.42 -20.40
C THR A 62 -3.37 8.12 -20.49
N VAL A 63 -4.45 8.12 -21.28
CA VAL A 63 -5.27 6.91 -21.46
C VAL A 63 -4.43 5.78 -22.07
N GLU A 64 -3.64 6.10 -23.09
CA GLU A 64 -2.70 5.19 -23.73
C GLU A 64 -1.71 4.58 -22.72
N ASP A 65 -1.07 5.40 -21.89
CA ASP A 65 -0.13 4.91 -20.88
C ASP A 65 -0.80 4.00 -19.86
N ARG A 66 -2.03 4.34 -19.42
CA ARG A 66 -2.77 3.49 -18.49
C ARG A 66 -3.08 2.13 -19.11
N LEU A 67 -3.34 2.07 -20.41
CA LEU A 67 -3.58 0.82 -21.13
C LEU A 67 -2.31 -0.05 -21.13
N VAL A 68 -1.17 0.50 -21.56
CA VAL A 68 0.10 -0.25 -21.61
C VAL A 68 0.55 -0.65 -20.21
N GLN A 69 0.51 0.26 -19.24
CA GLN A 69 0.86 -0.03 -17.84
C GLN A 69 0.01 -1.16 -17.27
N ARG A 70 -1.29 -1.18 -17.56
CA ARG A 70 -2.19 -2.24 -17.08
C ARG A 70 -1.93 -3.58 -17.76
N ALA A 71 -1.62 -3.58 -19.05
CA ALA A 71 -1.25 -4.80 -19.76
C ALA A 71 0.03 -5.40 -19.18
N VAL A 72 1.09 -4.58 -19.02
CA VAL A 72 2.35 -5.01 -18.41
C VAL A 72 2.16 -5.43 -16.95
N ALA A 73 1.39 -4.67 -16.17
CA ALA A 73 1.11 -5.00 -14.77
C ALA A 73 0.47 -6.38 -14.63
N ARG A 74 -0.51 -6.72 -15.47
CA ARG A 74 -1.15 -8.05 -15.43
C ARG A 74 -0.17 -9.18 -15.68
N THR A 75 0.71 -9.02 -16.67
CA THR A 75 1.70 -10.04 -17.01
C THR A 75 2.74 -10.19 -15.89
N VAL A 76 3.26 -9.08 -15.37
CA VAL A 76 4.27 -9.09 -14.29
C VAL A 76 3.65 -9.58 -12.97
N GLU A 77 2.40 -9.21 -12.68
CA GLU A 77 1.66 -9.65 -11.48
C GLU A 77 1.46 -11.16 -11.48
N ALA A 78 1.11 -11.77 -12.62
CA ALA A 78 0.94 -13.22 -12.72
C ALA A 78 2.22 -13.99 -12.35
N ILE A 79 3.40 -13.43 -12.65
CA ILE A 79 4.70 -14.02 -12.32
C ILE A 79 5.00 -13.81 -10.82
N TYR A 80 4.93 -12.58 -10.34
CA TYR A 80 5.31 -12.24 -8.96
C TYR A 80 4.33 -12.75 -7.90
N GLU A 81 3.05 -12.93 -8.23
CA GLU A 81 2.07 -13.45 -7.28
C GLU A 81 2.44 -14.87 -6.80
N GLN A 82 3.15 -15.65 -7.62
CA GLN A 82 3.70 -16.96 -7.23
C GLN A 82 4.81 -16.85 -6.17
N ASP A 83 5.54 -15.73 -6.15
CA ASP A 83 6.66 -15.51 -5.23
C ASP A 83 6.23 -14.76 -3.96
N PHE A 84 5.20 -13.91 -4.08
CA PHE A 84 4.74 -13.08 -2.97
C PHE A 84 4.26 -13.89 -1.78
N LEU A 85 4.89 -13.64 -0.62
CA LEU A 85 4.58 -14.34 0.63
C LEU A 85 3.14 -14.07 1.08
N GLY A 86 2.48 -15.08 1.66
CA GLY A 86 1.10 -14.99 2.15
C GLY A 86 0.86 -14.00 3.31
N LEU A 87 1.92 -13.35 3.80
CA LEU A 87 1.87 -12.31 4.83
C LEU A 87 1.56 -10.90 4.30
N SER A 88 1.63 -10.71 2.98
CA SER A 88 1.35 -9.43 2.31
C SER A 88 -0.01 -9.48 1.61
N TYR A 89 -0.84 -8.45 1.79
CA TYR A 89 -2.22 -8.46 1.32
C TYR A 89 -2.60 -7.26 0.44
N GLY A 90 -1.93 -6.13 0.60
CA GLY A 90 -2.30 -4.88 -0.10
C GLY A 90 -2.05 -4.99 -1.61
N PHE A 91 -2.98 -4.46 -2.41
CA PHE A 91 -2.87 -4.41 -3.87
C PHE A 91 -2.56 -5.76 -4.56
N ARG A 92 -3.12 -6.87 -4.04
CA ARG A 92 -2.95 -8.20 -4.61
C ARG A 92 -4.30 -8.80 -5.03
N PRO A 93 -4.35 -9.57 -6.14
CA PRO A 93 -5.57 -10.27 -6.55
C PRO A 93 -6.12 -11.19 -5.46
N GLY A 94 -7.43 -11.15 -5.23
CA GLY A 94 -8.08 -12.01 -4.23
C GLY A 94 -7.71 -11.72 -2.77
N ARG A 95 -6.94 -10.66 -2.48
CA ARG A 95 -6.56 -10.22 -1.13
C ARG A 95 -7.27 -8.90 -0.80
N ASN A 96 -7.69 -8.73 0.45
CA ASN A 96 -8.40 -7.52 0.88
C ASN A 96 -8.04 -7.13 2.33
N PRO A 97 -8.37 -5.90 2.77
CA PRO A 97 -8.08 -5.44 4.13
C PRO A 97 -8.66 -6.36 5.22
N HIS A 98 -9.86 -6.91 5.02
CA HIS A 98 -10.50 -7.79 6.01
C HIS A 98 -9.74 -9.11 6.20
N MET A 99 -9.16 -9.67 5.14
CA MET A 99 -8.28 -10.84 5.25
C MET A 99 -7.03 -10.53 6.07
N THR A 100 -6.46 -9.34 5.91
CA THR A 100 -5.32 -8.86 6.69
C THR A 100 -5.68 -8.75 8.17
N LEU A 101 -6.83 -8.13 8.48
CA LEU A 101 -7.35 -8.01 9.85
C LEU A 101 -7.68 -9.38 10.46
N LYS A 102 -8.16 -10.34 9.65
CA LYS A 102 -8.39 -11.72 10.09
C LYS A 102 -7.06 -12.41 10.42
N ALA A 103 -6.05 -12.27 9.57
CA ALA A 103 -4.72 -12.84 9.80
C ALA A 103 -4.06 -12.27 11.07
N LEU A 104 -4.15 -10.95 11.26
CA LEU A 104 -3.69 -10.28 12.48
C LEU A 104 -4.41 -10.81 13.73
N ARG A 105 -5.74 -10.93 13.68
CA ARG A 105 -6.54 -11.50 14.78
C ARG A 105 -6.11 -12.93 15.08
N THR A 106 -6.04 -13.80 14.06
CA THR A 106 -5.61 -15.18 14.23
C THR A 106 -4.22 -15.25 14.84
N CYS A 107 -3.27 -14.43 14.37
CA CYS A 107 -1.93 -14.34 14.93
C CYS A 107 -1.96 -13.99 16.42
N ILE A 108 -2.63 -12.90 16.80
CA ILE A 108 -2.61 -12.39 18.19
C ILE A 108 -3.37 -13.32 19.15
N VAL A 109 -4.47 -13.92 18.70
CA VAL A 109 -5.31 -14.78 19.57
C VAL A 109 -4.74 -16.18 19.73
N THR A 110 -4.13 -16.76 18.69
CA THR A 110 -3.75 -18.19 18.69
C THR A 110 -2.25 -18.45 18.90
N LYS A 111 -1.40 -17.45 18.68
CA LYS A 111 0.06 -17.59 18.78
C LYS A 111 0.60 -16.99 20.07
N LYS A 112 1.87 -17.24 20.38
CA LYS A 112 2.50 -16.80 21.63
C LYS A 112 2.95 -15.33 21.55
N VAL A 113 2.10 -14.45 21.03
CA VAL A 113 2.41 -13.02 20.84
C VAL A 113 2.31 -12.28 22.18
N ARG A 114 3.35 -11.51 22.51
CA ARG A 114 3.41 -10.63 23.69
C ARG A 114 3.76 -9.19 23.35
N HIS A 115 4.36 -8.98 22.19
CA HIS A 115 4.80 -7.67 21.73
C HIS A 115 4.32 -7.44 20.32
N VAL A 116 3.88 -6.22 20.05
CA VAL A 116 3.46 -5.75 18.74
C VAL A 116 4.30 -4.53 18.37
N PHE A 117 4.80 -4.53 17.15
CA PHE A 117 5.52 -3.44 16.52
C PHE A 117 4.72 -2.96 15.31
N GLU A 118 4.12 -1.79 15.41
CA GLU A 118 3.45 -1.11 14.30
C GLU A 118 4.46 -0.17 13.62
N ALA A 119 4.48 -0.15 12.29
CA ALA A 119 5.30 0.79 11.54
C ALA A 119 4.66 1.19 10.20
N ASP A 120 4.97 2.42 9.78
CA ASP A 120 4.51 3.07 8.56
C ASP A 120 5.74 3.71 7.89
N ILE A 121 5.83 3.61 6.56
CA ILE A 121 6.98 4.14 5.81
C ILE A 121 6.67 5.56 5.34
N ARG A 122 7.55 6.50 5.68
CA ARG A 122 7.40 7.91 5.33
C ARG A 122 7.41 8.05 3.82
N GLY A 123 6.34 8.62 3.27
CA GLY A 123 6.29 8.99 1.86
C GLY A 123 6.60 7.83 0.91
N TYR A 124 6.27 6.58 1.26
CA TYR A 124 6.83 5.38 0.62
C TYR A 124 6.92 5.44 -0.91
N PHE A 125 5.81 5.72 -1.58
CA PHE A 125 5.75 5.79 -3.04
C PHE A 125 6.67 6.86 -3.66
N ASN A 126 7.07 7.89 -2.91
CA ASN A 126 7.93 8.96 -3.38
C ASN A 126 9.43 8.62 -3.26
N HIS A 127 9.80 7.68 -2.39
CA HIS A 127 11.21 7.37 -2.06
C HIS A 127 11.69 6.01 -2.59
N ILE A 128 10.90 5.34 -3.43
CA ILE A 128 11.32 4.07 -4.06
C ILE A 128 12.52 4.35 -4.97
N ASN A 129 13.69 3.83 -4.60
CA ASN A 129 14.89 3.95 -5.42
C ASN A 129 14.75 3.13 -6.73
N HIS A 130 14.89 3.80 -7.87
CA HIS A 130 14.69 3.18 -9.19
C HIS A 130 15.70 2.07 -9.48
N GLU A 131 16.97 2.24 -9.11
CA GLU A 131 18.00 1.24 -9.37
C GLU A 131 17.73 -0.05 -8.62
N TRP A 132 17.43 0.06 -7.32
CA TRP A 132 17.05 -1.10 -6.51
C TRP A 132 15.78 -1.77 -7.03
N LEU A 133 14.76 -0.98 -7.37
CA LEU A 133 13.52 -1.51 -7.94
C LEU A 133 13.80 -2.28 -9.23
N MET A 134 14.57 -1.71 -10.15
CA MET A 134 14.91 -2.36 -11.42
C MET A 134 15.74 -3.64 -11.20
N LYS A 135 16.67 -3.65 -10.23
CA LYS A 135 17.39 -4.87 -9.84
C LYS A 135 16.43 -5.96 -9.33
N MET A 136 15.43 -5.59 -8.52
CA MET A 136 14.43 -6.53 -7.98
C MET A 136 13.48 -7.06 -9.07
N VAL A 137 13.04 -6.20 -10.00
CA VAL A 137 12.21 -6.60 -11.15
C VAL A 137 12.96 -7.59 -12.06
N LYS A 138 14.25 -7.33 -12.31
CA LYS A 138 15.10 -8.17 -13.15
C LYS A 138 15.31 -9.59 -12.61
N GLN A 139 15.06 -9.84 -11.32
CA GLN A 139 15.21 -11.19 -10.75
C GLN A 139 14.22 -12.20 -11.36
N ARG A 140 13.06 -11.74 -11.82
CA ARG A 140 12.01 -12.60 -12.39
C ARG A 140 11.63 -12.22 -13.81
N ILE A 141 11.86 -10.97 -14.21
CA ILE A 141 11.54 -10.48 -15.54
C ILE A 141 12.83 -10.30 -16.35
N SER A 142 13.04 -11.17 -17.33
CA SER A 142 14.18 -11.07 -18.25
C SER A 142 13.85 -10.36 -19.56
N ALA A 143 12.56 -10.17 -19.87
CA ALA A 143 12.11 -9.57 -21.13
C ALA A 143 12.56 -8.09 -21.24
N PRO A 144 13.48 -7.73 -22.16
CA PRO A 144 14.03 -6.38 -22.23
C PRO A 144 12.94 -5.33 -22.47
N VAL A 145 11.95 -5.62 -23.32
CA VAL A 145 10.86 -4.67 -23.63
C VAL A 145 10.12 -4.23 -22.37
N VAL A 146 9.77 -5.18 -21.48
CA VAL A 146 9.07 -4.87 -20.23
C VAL A 146 9.95 -4.02 -19.30
N LEU A 147 11.23 -4.37 -19.18
CA LEU A 147 12.18 -3.62 -18.35
C LEU A 147 12.38 -2.18 -18.85
N HIS A 148 12.45 -1.98 -20.16
CA HIS A 148 12.56 -0.66 -20.76
C HIS A 148 11.29 0.17 -20.51
N LEU A 149 10.09 -0.43 -20.63
CA LEU A 149 8.83 0.26 -20.35
C LEU A 149 8.74 0.71 -18.90
N ILE A 150 9.04 -0.17 -17.95
CA ILE A 150 9.07 0.17 -16.53
C ILE A 150 10.06 1.31 -16.27
N GLY A 151 11.26 1.23 -16.84
CA GLY A 151 12.27 2.29 -16.72
C GLY A 151 11.82 3.62 -17.34
N LYS A 152 11.08 3.60 -18.47
CA LYS A 152 10.50 4.80 -19.10
C LYS A 152 9.45 5.43 -18.17
N TRP A 153 8.53 4.65 -17.60
CA TRP A 153 7.49 5.18 -16.70
C TRP A 153 8.03 5.76 -15.40
N LEU A 154 9.06 5.15 -14.83
CA LEU A 154 9.70 5.67 -13.61
C LEU A 154 10.35 7.04 -13.85
N ARG A 155 10.86 7.29 -15.07
CA ARG A 155 11.56 8.53 -15.46
C ARG A 155 10.71 9.56 -16.21
N ALA A 156 9.44 9.24 -16.52
CA ALA A 156 8.57 10.08 -17.36
C ALA A 156 8.36 11.50 -16.80
N GLY A 157 8.59 11.71 -15.50
CA GLY A 157 8.43 13.01 -14.85
C GLY A 157 6.97 13.39 -14.67
N VAL A 158 6.73 14.56 -14.07
CA VAL A 158 5.41 15.08 -13.76
C VAL A 158 5.29 16.50 -14.29
N MET A 159 4.25 16.78 -15.06
CA MET A 159 3.92 18.11 -15.55
C MET A 159 2.98 18.84 -14.58
N GLN A 160 3.39 20.04 -14.18
CA GLN A 160 2.62 20.97 -13.36
C GLN A 160 2.81 22.39 -13.88
N HIS A 161 1.70 23.09 -14.17
CA HIS A 161 1.71 24.48 -14.72
C HIS A 161 2.63 24.67 -15.94
N GLY A 162 2.66 23.69 -16.85
CA GLY A 162 3.48 23.76 -18.07
C GLY A 162 4.96 23.40 -17.86
N VAL A 163 5.41 23.16 -16.63
CA VAL A 163 6.78 22.74 -16.32
C VAL A 163 6.82 21.24 -16.06
N VAL A 164 7.75 20.54 -16.71
CA VAL A 164 7.99 19.10 -16.49
C VAL A 164 9.14 18.91 -15.52
N THR A 165 8.85 18.35 -14.35
CA THR A 165 9.86 17.98 -13.36
C THR A 165 10.14 16.48 -13.46
N ARG A 166 11.40 16.10 -13.66
CA ARG A 166 11.80 14.69 -13.65
C ARG A 166 11.89 14.18 -12.21
N ASN A 167 11.47 12.93 -12.01
CA ASN A 167 11.62 12.25 -10.72
C ASN A 167 12.86 11.37 -10.77
N GLU A 168 13.79 11.57 -9.85
CA GLU A 168 14.97 10.71 -9.68
C GLU A 168 14.67 9.48 -8.82
N GLU A 169 13.59 9.55 -8.03
CA GLU A 169 13.10 8.46 -7.20
C GLU A 169 11.56 8.42 -7.14
N GLY A 170 11.05 7.34 -6.56
CA GLY A 170 9.63 7.09 -6.38
C GLY A 170 8.96 6.43 -7.58
N THR A 171 7.71 6.04 -7.40
CA THR A 171 6.84 5.57 -8.48
C THR A 171 5.63 6.50 -8.57
N PRO A 172 5.17 6.88 -9.77
CA PRO A 172 4.09 7.83 -9.90
C PRO A 172 2.81 7.35 -9.22
N GLN A 173 2.32 8.11 -8.23
CA GLN A 173 1.08 7.77 -7.53
C GLN A 173 -0.10 8.03 -8.47
N GLY A 174 -0.72 6.96 -8.99
CA GLY A 174 -1.83 7.04 -9.97
C GLY A 174 -1.61 6.20 -11.23
N GLY A 175 -0.37 5.78 -11.50
CA GLY A 175 -0.07 4.78 -12.53
C GLY A 175 -0.63 3.39 -12.17
N PRO A 176 -1.33 2.69 -13.08
CA PRO A 176 -1.85 1.34 -12.82
C PRO A 176 -0.81 0.31 -12.41
N ILE A 177 0.45 0.47 -12.82
CA ILE A 177 1.54 -0.47 -12.47
C ILE A 177 2.20 -0.16 -11.11
N SER A 178 2.08 1.09 -10.63
CA SER A 178 2.77 1.55 -9.42
C SER A 178 2.51 0.68 -8.17
N PRO A 179 1.28 0.21 -7.87
CA PRO A 179 1.04 -0.65 -6.72
C PRO A 179 1.79 -1.99 -6.78
N LEU A 180 1.94 -2.57 -7.98
CA LEU A 180 2.69 -3.81 -8.19
C LEU A 180 4.19 -3.58 -7.94
N LEU A 181 4.76 -2.52 -8.52
CA LEU A 181 6.18 -2.17 -8.32
C LEU A 181 6.50 -1.91 -6.85
N ALA A 182 5.61 -1.18 -6.17
CA ALA A 182 5.66 -0.96 -4.73
C ALA A 182 5.65 -2.29 -3.94
N ASN A 183 4.85 -3.27 -4.35
CA ASN A 183 4.85 -4.58 -3.69
C ASN A 183 6.12 -5.39 -3.97
N ILE A 184 6.65 -5.37 -5.20
CA ILE A 184 7.92 -6.03 -5.57
C ILE A 184 9.06 -5.49 -4.69
N TYR A 185 9.09 -4.18 -4.47
CA TYR A 185 10.11 -3.54 -3.65
C TYR A 185 10.06 -4.00 -2.19
N LEU A 186 8.92 -3.84 -1.51
CA LEU A 186 8.78 -4.27 -0.11
C LEU A 186 8.83 -5.78 0.08
N HIS A 187 8.46 -6.56 -0.93
CA HIS A 187 8.67 -8.00 -0.89
C HIS A 187 10.14 -8.35 -0.70
N ASN A 188 11.05 -7.66 -1.39
CA ASN A 188 12.49 -7.89 -1.27
C ASN A 188 13.10 -7.21 -0.03
N VAL A 189 12.70 -5.97 0.25
CA VAL A 189 13.28 -5.16 1.33
C VAL A 189 12.87 -5.67 2.70
N LEU A 190 11.58 -6.01 2.86
CA LEU A 190 10.96 -6.33 4.14
C LEU A 190 10.53 -7.81 4.21
N ASP A 191 9.69 -8.30 3.30
CA ASP A 191 9.03 -9.60 3.48
C ASP A 191 10.03 -10.79 3.44
N LEU A 192 10.87 -10.84 2.39
CA LEU A 192 11.90 -11.86 2.22
C LEU A 192 13.01 -11.71 3.26
N TRP A 193 13.40 -10.47 3.58
CA TRP A 193 14.39 -10.20 4.61
C TRP A 193 13.91 -10.69 5.99
N PHE A 194 12.67 -10.38 6.37
CA PHE A 194 12.06 -10.89 7.59
C PHE A 194 12.06 -12.42 7.61
N LYS A 195 11.55 -13.07 6.55
CA LYS A 195 11.43 -14.53 6.47
C LYS A 195 12.80 -15.24 6.47
N LYS A 196 13.76 -14.77 5.68
CA LYS A 196 15.03 -15.48 5.42
C LYS A 196 16.15 -15.09 6.38
N ARG A 197 16.16 -13.86 6.89
CA ARG A 197 17.22 -13.32 7.74
C ARG A 197 16.75 -13.20 9.18
N CYS A 198 15.74 -12.37 9.45
CA CYS A 198 15.36 -12.01 10.81
C CYS A 198 14.91 -13.22 11.64
N LYS A 199 14.03 -14.05 11.06
CA LYS A 199 13.50 -15.24 11.76
C LYS A 199 14.56 -16.24 12.21
N LYS A 200 15.76 -16.25 11.62
CA LYS A 200 16.85 -17.14 12.03
C LYS A 200 17.52 -16.71 13.34
N TYR A 201 17.39 -15.44 13.70
CA TYR A 201 18.03 -14.86 14.89
C TYR A 201 17.07 -14.67 16.06
N PHE A 202 15.76 -14.82 15.82
CA PHE A 202 14.77 -14.69 16.87
C PHE A 202 14.66 -15.97 17.69
N GLN A 203 14.61 -15.80 19.00
CA GLN A 203 14.46 -16.92 19.94
C GLN A 203 13.02 -17.41 20.00
N GLY A 204 12.06 -16.50 19.79
CA GLY A 204 10.64 -16.75 19.90
C GLY A 204 9.89 -16.78 18.58
N GLU A 205 8.58 -16.98 18.68
CA GLU A 205 7.69 -16.82 17.54
C GLU A 205 7.69 -15.36 17.08
N ALA A 206 7.82 -15.17 15.77
CA ALA A 206 7.74 -13.88 15.11
C ALA A 206 6.87 -13.96 13.85
N TYR A 207 6.02 -12.96 13.65
CA TYR A 207 5.10 -12.88 12.52
C TYR A 207 5.09 -11.46 11.96
N LEU A 208 4.96 -11.34 10.65
CA LEU A 208 4.78 -10.06 9.96
C LEU A 208 3.44 -10.13 9.24
N ILE A 209 2.67 -9.05 9.27
CA ILE A 209 1.41 -8.88 8.56
C ILE A 209 1.47 -7.51 7.87
N ARG A 210 1.38 -7.48 6.54
CA ARG A 210 1.56 -6.26 5.74
C ARG A 210 0.39 -5.97 4.81
N PHE A 211 -0.01 -4.72 4.75
CA PHE A 211 -0.94 -4.20 3.76
C PHE A 211 -0.33 -2.96 3.09
N ALA A 212 0.19 -3.14 1.86
CA ALA A 212 0.98 -2.12 1.18
C ALA A 212 2.19 -1.67 2.01
N ASP A 213 2.29 -0.40 2.38
CA ASP A 213 3.33 0.22 3.20
C ASP A 213 3.05 0.17 4.71
N ASP A 214 1.81 -0.15 5.12
CA ASP A 214 1.40 -0.29 6.51
C ASP A 214 1.60 -1.75 6.96
N TYR A 215 2.29 -1.98 8.07
CA TYR A 215 2.54 -3.32 8.57
C TYR A 215 2.65 -3.40 10.09
N VAL A 216 2.36 -4.61 10.58
CA VAL A 216 2.47 -4.98 11.99
C VAL A 216 3.35 -6.22 12.10
N ALA A 217 4.36 -6.16 12.97
CA ALA A 217 5.16 -7.31 13.36
C ALA A 217 4.83 -7.72 14.80
N CYS A 218 4.64 -9.02 15.00
CA CYS A 218 4.25 -9.61 16.28
C CYS A 218 5.38 -10.51 16.79
N PHE A 219 5.72 -10.40 18.07
CA PHE A 219 6.82 -11.13 18.70
C PHE A 219 6.42 -11.76 20.02
N LYS A 220 7.02 -12.92 20.33
CA LYS A 220 6.92 -13.55 21.64
C LYS A 220 7.79 -12.86 22.69
N TYR A 221 9.01 -12.46 22.33
CA TYR A 221 9.97 -11.90 23.28
C TYR A 221 10.29 -10.43 22.96
N LYS A 222 10.43 -9.62 24.01
CA LYS A 222 10.78 -8.20 23.90
C LYS A 222 12.09 -7.99 23.16
N ARG A 223 13.11 -8.79 23.51
CA ARG A 223 14.44 -8.76 22.88
C ARG A 223 14.38 -8.95 21.36
N ASP A 224 13.56 -9.88 20.86
CA ASP A 224 13.42 -10.11 19.42
C ASP A 224 12.79 -8.88 18.73
N ALA A 225 11.84 -8.22 19.40
CA ALA A 225 11.19 -7.03 18.87
C ALA A 225 12.12 -5.80 18.85
N GLU A 226 12.90 -5.59 19.91
CA GLU A 226 13.91 -4.52 19.98
C GLU A 226 15.02 -4.74 18.94
N ASN A 227 15.53 -5.97 18.83
CA ASN A 227 16.48 -6.35 17.78
C ASN A 227 15.91 -6.09 16.39
N PHE A 228 14.64 -6.45 16.16
CA PHE A 228 13.97 -6.18 14.89
C PHE A 228 13.91 -4.68 14.59
N GLN A 229 13.53 -3.84 15.57
CA GLN A 229 13.44 -2.40 15.40
C GLN A 229 14.79 -1.78 14.99
N THR A 230 15.87 -2.15 15.66
CA THR A 230 17.23 -1.66 15.32
C THR A 230 17.63 -2.08 13.91
N LEU A 231 17.52 -3.38 13.61
CA LEU A 231 17.90 -3.93 12.30
C LEU A 231 17.01 -3.39 11.17
N LEU A 232 15.74 -3.11 11.44
CA LEU A 232 14.79 -2.58 10.47
C LEU A 232 15.17 -1.16 10.06
N ASN A 233 15.58 -0.30 11.00
CA ASN A 233 16.00 1.06 10.67
C ASN A 233 17.21 1.07 9.74
N GLU A 234 18.23 0.27 10.02
CA GLU A 234 19.40 0.11 9.14
C GLU A 234 19.01 -0.47 7.78
N ARG A 235 18.14 -1.49 7.79
CA ARG A 235 17.63 -2.12 6.58
C ARG A 235 16.89 -1.11 5.71
N MET A 236 15.99 -0.29 6.25
CA MET A 236 15.23 0.69 5.49
C MET A 236 16.13 1.76 4.87
N LYS A 237 17.09 2.30 5.66
CA LYS A 237 18.08 3.27 5.17
C LYS A 237 18.88 2.75 3.97
N LYS A 238 19.30 1.47 4.00
CA LYS A 238 20.00 0.83 2.87
C LYS A 238 19.22 0.85 1.55
N PHE A 239 17.89 0.91 1.61
CA PHE A 239 17.00 0.95 0.46
C PHE A 239 16.34 2.32 0.27
N ASN A 240 16.93 3.38 0.83
CA ASN A 240 16.43 4.76 0.76
C ASN A 240 15.01 4.95 1.31
N LEU A 241 14.66 4.17 2.34
CA LEU A 241 13.38 4.26 3.03
C LEU A 241 13.56 4.75 4.46
N GLU A 242 12.56 5.46 4.95
CA GLU A 242 12.50 5.98 6.31
C GLU A 242 11.18 5.59 6.98
N LEU A 243 11.24 5.27 8.27
CA LEU A 243 10.03 5.02 9.06
C LEU A 243 9.44 6.34 9.57
N VAL A 244 8.12 6.37 9.76
CA VAL A 244 7.45 7.46 10.45
C VAL A 244 7.57 7.24 11.95
N GLU A 245 8.50 7.92 12.61
CA GLU A 245 8.78 7.78 14.05
C GLU A 245 7.50 7.92 14.91
N GLU A 246 6.67 8.91 14.62
CA GLU A 246 5.41 9.19 15.34
C GLU A 246 4.40 8.02 15.30
N LYS A 247 4.46 7.19 14.25
CA LYS A 247 3.58 6.02 14.07
C LYS A 247 4.29 4.71 14.40
N THR A 248 5.60 4.73 14.57
CA THR A 248 6.39 3.53 14.79
C THR A 248 6.46 3.26 16.27
N ARG A 249 5.80 2.18 16.73
CA ARG A 249 5.67 1.92 18.17
C ARG A 249 5.83 0.44 18.48
N LEU A 250 6.73 0.15 19.43
CA LEU A 250 6.83 -1.13 20.10
C LEU A 250 6.00 -1.10 21.38
N MET A 251 5.11 -2.06 21.56
CA MET A 251 4.25 -2.14 22.74
C MET A 251 4.04 -3.58 23.21
N ILE A 252 3.73 -3.74 24.50
CA ILE A 252 3.30 -5.02 25.06
C ILE A 252 1.82 -5.19 24.69
N PHE A 253 1.50 -6.26 23.96
CA PHE A 253 0.15 -6.47 23.43
C PHE A 253 -0.17 -7.96 23.30
N GLY A 254 -1.45 -8.30 23.48
CA GLY A 254 -1.97 -9.66 23.42
C GLY A 254 -2.41 -10.19 24.77
N ARG A 255 -2.72 -11.49 24.83
CA ARG A 255 -3.26 -12.16 26.02
C ARG A 255 -2.43 -11.91 27.28
N PHE A 256 -1.11 -12.09 27.18
CA PHE A 256 -0.19 -11.94 28.30
C PHE A 256 -0.03 -10.49 28.79
N ALA A 257 -0.19 -9.51 27.88
CA ALA A 257 -0.15 -8.08 28.24
C ALA A 257 -1.30 -7.73 29.18
N ARG A 258 -2.47 -8.31 28.91
CA ARG A 258 -3.67 -8.10 29.70
C ARG A 258 -3.59 -8.77 31.07
N GLU A 259 -3.12 -10.02 31.12
CA GLU A 259 -2.92 -10.74 32.39
C GLU A 259 -1.99 -9.94 33.31
N ARG A 260 -0.83 -9.50 32.78
CA ARG A 260 0.12 -8.69 33.55
C ARG A 260 -0.44 -7.35 33.98
N LYS A 261 -1.04 -6.57 33.08
CA LYS A 261 -1.53 -5.23 33.46
C LYS A 261 -2.76 -5.28 34.37
N ALA A 262 -3.57 -6.33 34.31
CA ALA A 262 -4.65 -6.56 35.28
C ALA A 262 -4.12 -6.72 36.70
N GLU A 263 -2.95 -7.36 36.87
CA GLU A 263 -2.24 -7.49 38.15
C GLU A 263 -1.85 -6.13 38.76
N PHE A 264 -1.55 -5.14 37.91
CA PHE A 264 -1.14 -3.79 38.32
C PHE A 264 -2.24 -2.71 38.14
N GLY A 265 -3.48 -3.11 37.82
CA GLY A 265 -4.60 -2.17 37.60
C GLY A 265 -4.47 -1.27 36.36
N GLU A 266 -3.57 -1.57 35.43
CA GLU A 266 -3.31 -0.78 34.23
C GLU A 266 -4.14 -1.24 33.02
N LYS A 267 -4.39 -0.32 32.07
CA LYS A 267 -5.04 -0.67 30.80
C LYS A 267 -4.01 -1.19 29.77
N PRO A 268 -4.33 -2.27 29.04
CA PRO A 268 -3.53 -2.72 27.90
C PRO A 268 -3.34 -1.62 26.86
N ASP A 269 -2.17 -1.60 26.22
CA ASP A 269 -1.92 -0.73 25.09
C ASP A 269 -2.86 -1.04 23.93
N THR A 270 -3.03 -0.05 23.05
CA THR A 270 -3.89 -0.14 21.87
C THR A 270 -3.16 0.45 20.67
N PHE A 271 -3.43 -0.07 19.49
CA PHE A 271 -2.83 0.42 18.26
C PHE A 271 -3.87 0.50 17.13
N ASP A 272 -3.61 1.37 16.15
CA ASP A 272 -4.49 1.57 15.01
C ASP A 272 -3.92 0.81 13.81
N PHE A 273 -4.73 0.04 13.10
CA PHE A 273 -4.29 -0.65 11.88
C PHE A 273 -5.46 -0.79 10.94
N LEU A 274 -5.27 -0.42 9.66
CA LEU A 274 -6.31 -0.47 8.62
C LEU A 274 -7.64 0.18 9.02
N GLY A 275 -7.58 1.30 9.74
CA GLY A 275 -8.75 2.10 10.11
C GLY A 275 -9.50 1.61 11.36
N PHE A 276 -8.98 0.60 12.06
CA PHE A 276 -9.51 0.10 13.31
C PHE A 276 -8.50 0.23 14.44
N LYS A 277 -8.98 0.66 15.60
CA LYS A 277 -8.28 0.55 16.88
C LYS A 277 -8.40 -0.88 17.39
N HIS A 278 -7.28 -1.50 17.68
CA HIS A 278 -7.17 -2.87 18.19
C HIS A 278 -6.98 -2.84 19.71
N VAL A 279 -7.84 -3.57 20.42
CA VAL A 279 -7.90 -3.58 21.89
C VAL A 279 -7.92 -5.01 22.39
N CYS A 280 -7.15 -5.27 23.47
CA CYS A 280 -7.22 -6.53 24.21
C CYS A 280 -8.50 -6.58 25.05
N GLY A 281 -9.43 -7.48 24.70
CA GLY A 281 -10.73 -7.62 25.37
C GLY A 281 -11.08 -9.07 25.70
N VAL A 282 -12.31 -9.28 26.19
CA VAL A 282 -12.87 -10.61 26.48
C VAL A 282 -13.92 -10.93 25.42
N GLY A 283 -13.98 -12.19 24.99
CA GLY A 283 -15.12 -12.73 24.28
C GLY A 283 -16.31 -13.00 25.20
N GLN A 284 -17.40 -13.52 24.63
CA GLN A 284 -18.60 -13.83 25.40
C GLN A 284 -18.40 -15.00 26.37
N LYS A 285 -17.43 -15.89 26.13
CA LYS A 285 -17.16 -17.07 26.96
C LYS A 285 -16.00 -16.87 27.93
N GLY A 286 -15.59 -15.63 28.20
CA GLY A 286 -14.48 -15.34 29.10
C GLY A 286 -13.08 -15.44 28.47
N GLU A 287 -12.99 -15.82 27.20
CA GLU A 287 -11.73 -16.02 26.49
C GLU A 287 -11.10 -14.70 26.04
N PHE A 288 -9.77 -14.70 25.84
CA PHE A 288 -9.10 -13.54 25.25
C PHE A 288 -9.60 -13.28 23.81
N ALA A 289 -9.99 -12.04 23.54
CA ALA A 289 -10.43 -11.60 22.23
C ALA A 289 -9.71 -10.32 21.79
N LEU A 290 -9.36 -10.25 20.51
CA LEU A 290 -8.93 -9.02 19.86
C LEU A 290 -10.16 -8.25 19.37
N ILE A 291 -10.51 -7.18 20.09
CA ILE A 291 -11.64 -6.30 19.76
C ILE A 291 -11.16 -5.24 18.76
N ARG A 292 -11.99 -4.95 17.76
CA ARG A 292 -11.77 -3.88 16.77
C ARG A 292 -12.83 -2.81 16.93
N ILE A 293 -12.40 -1.59 17.14
CA ILE A 293 -13.26 -0.41 17.23
C ILE A 293 -12.90 0.49 16.05
N PRO A 294 -13.85 1.04 15.27
CA PRO A 294 -13.52 2.01 14.23
C PRO A 294 -12.68 3.15 14.81
N SER A 295 -11.57 3.50 14.16
CA SER A 295 -10.71 4.59 14.64
C SER A 295 -11.48 5.92 14.64
N VAL A 296 -11.11 6.86 15.52
CA VAL A 296 -11.71 8.21 15.57
C VAL A 296 -11.66 8.88 14.19
N LYS A 297 -10.55 8.68 13.48
CA LYS A 297 -10.36 9.18 12.11
C LYS A 297 -11.35 8.55 11.12
N SER A 298 -11.61 7.25 11.22
CA SER A 298 -12.61 6.55 10.39
C SER A 298 -14.02 7.07 10.68
N CYS A 299 -14.37 7.24 11.96
CA CYS A 299 -15.67 7.80 12.37
C CYS A 299 -15.86 9.22 11.84
N ARG A 300 -14.86 10.09 12.02
CA ARG A 300 -14.91 11.47 11.53
C ARG A 300 -15.12 11.54 10.02
N LYS A 301 -14.38 10.74 9.24
CA LYS A 301 -14.56 10.66 7.78
C LYS A 301 -15.96 10.19 7.40
N PHE A 302 -16.53 9.23 8.13
CA PHE A 302 -17.89 8.76 7.90
C PHE A 302 -18.90 9.89 8.15
N THR A 303 -18.81 10.57 9.30
CA THR A 303 -19.69 11.68 9.65
C THR A 303 -19.58 12.84 8.67
N GLU A 304 -18.36 13.21 8.25
CA GLU A 304 -18.14 14.24 7.22
C GLU A 304 -18.82 13.86 5.91
N ARG A 305 -18.64 12.61 5.44
CA ARG A 305 -19.28 12.12 4.22
C ARG A 305 -20.80 12.11 4.31
N VAL A 306 -21.35 11.65 5.43
CA VAL A 306 -22.80 11.66 5.69
C VAL A 306 -23.31 13.10 5.70
N GLY A 307 -22.61 14.02 6.36
CA GLY A 307 -22.94 15.44 6.37
C GLY A 307 -22.96 16.06 4.98
N THR A 308 -21.96 15.78 4.15
CA THR A 308 -21.93 16.23 2.74
C THR A 308 -23.08 15.65 1.94
N TRP A 309 -23.37 14.35 2.11
CA TRP A 309 -24.50 13.71 1.44
C TRP A 309 -25.83 14.34 1.86
N LEU A 310 -26.06 14.51 3.16
CA LEU A 310 -27.26 15.15 3.70
C LEU A 310 -27.44 16.57 3.15
N LYS A 311 -26.36 17.37 3.10
CA LYS A 311 -26.41 18.72 2.52
C LYS A 311 -26.80 18.70 1.04
N ALA A 312 -26.23 17.78 0.25
CA ALA A 312 -26.54 17.66 -1.17
C ALA A 312 -27.99 17.18 -1.41
N HIS A 313 -28.52 16.31 -0.55
CA HIS A 313 -29.83 15.68 -0.73
C HIS A 313 -30.92 16.25 0.20
N ARG A 314 -30.67 17.39 0.86
CA ARG A 314 -31.62 18.04 1.77
C ARG A 314 -32.98 18.38 1.15
N HIS A 315 -33.01 18.50 -0.18
CA HIS A 315 -34.18 18.83 -0.98
C HIS A 315 -35.01 17.59 -1.36
N TRP A 316 -34.51 16.38 -1.09
CA TRP A 316 -35.21 15.14 -1.41
C TRP A 316 -36.29 14.87 -0.38
N LYS A 317 -37.46 14.41 -0.83
CA LYS A 317 -38.49 13.91 0.08
C LYS A 317 -37.96 12.66 0.79
N ARG A 318 -38.40 12.43 2.03
CA ARG A 318 -37.92 11.32 2.87
C ARG A 318 -37.99 9.94 2.18
N ARG A 319 -38.99 9.73 1.33
CA ARG A 319 -39.18 8.51 0.52
C ARG A 319 -38.11 8.31 -0.57
N ASP A 320 -37.53 9.40 -1.06
CA ASP A 320 -36.52 9.37 -2.13
C ASP A 320 -35.10 9.21 -1.56
N GLN A 321 -34.93 9.40 -0.24
CA GLN A 321 -33.65 9.25 0.47
C GLN A 321 -33.32 7.78 0.85
N GLN A 322 -34.26 6.84 0.69
CA GLN A 322 -34.12 5.43 1.11
C GLN A 322 -33.92 4.44 -0.05
N LYS A 323 -33.85 4.90 -1.30
CA LYS A 323 -33.56 4.09 -2.49
C LYS A 323 -32.07 4.06 -2.79
#